data_AF-A0A496QYD8-F1
#
_entry.id   AF-A0A496QYD8-F1
#
_cell.length_a   1.000
_cell.length_b   1.000
_cell.length_c   1.000
_cell.angle_alpha   90.00
_cell.angle_beta   90.00
_cell.angle_gamma   90.00
#
_symmetry.space_group_name_H-M   'P 1'
#
loop_
_entity.id
_entity.type
_entity.pdbx_description
1 polymer ?
#
loop_
_entity_poly.entity_id
_entity_poly.type
_entity_poly.pdbx_seq_one_letter_code
_entity_poly.pdbx_strand_id
1 'polypeptide(L)'
;MERVRFCRHCGELLEDQWMHCPWCGADVHRGHEILWEALVDESLEKAEQELVKGRMVLLDDISGRLNSLELELDAFLSGKI
;
A
#
# COMPACT_ATOMS: atom_id res chain seq x y z
N MET A 1 36.78 2.53 -10.14
CA MET A 1 36.13 3.21 -11.26
C MET A 1 35.42 4.42 -10.69
N GLU A 2 35.86 5.62 -11.07
CA GLU A 2 35.28 6.89 -10.64
C GLU A 2 33.96 7.12 -11.40
N ARG A 3 32.88 7.48 -10.69
CA ARG A 3 31.58 7.72 -11.33
C ARG A 3 31.54 9.17 -11.81
N VAL A 4 31.51 9.35 -13.13
CA VAL A 4 31.39 10.67 -13.74
C VAL A 4 29.90 11.03 -13.87
N ARG A 5 29.49 12.19 -13.36
CA ARG A 5 28.13 12.72 -13.50
C ARG A 5 28.10 13.88 -14.49
N PHE A 6 26.99 14.01 -15.21
CA PHE A 6 26.74 15.12 -16.14
C PHE A 6 25.37 15.73 -15.88
N CYS A 7 25.24 17.02 -16.11
CA CYS A 7 23.97 17.73 -16.00
C CYS A 7 23.05 17.31 -17.14
N ARG A 8 21.86 16.79 -16.82
CA ARG A 8 20.87 16.40 -17.83
C ARG A 8 20.28 17.57 -18.61
N HIS A 9 20.43 18.80 -18.12
CA HIS A 9 19.86 19.98 -18.73
C HIS A 9 20.82 20.69 -19.70
N CYS A 10 22.12 20.73 -19.38
CA CYS A 10 23.12 21.44 -20.18
C CYS A 10 24.31 20.59 -20.65
N GLY A 11 24.43 19.34 -20.19
CA GLY A 11 25.48 18.41 -20.60
C GLY A 11 26.82 18.57 -19.86
N GLU A 12 26.97 19.61 -19.03
CA GLU A 12 28.23 19.89 -18.32
C GLU A 12 28.53 18.89 -17.20
N LEU A 13 29.82 18.73 -16.90
CA LEU A 13 30.35 17.79 -15.92
C LEU A 13 29.98 18.17 -14.48
N LEU A 14 29.35 17.30 -13.71
CA LEU A 14 28.96 17.60 -12.33
C LEU A 14 29.87 16.90 -11.34
N GLU A 15 30.25 17.63 -10.29
CA GLU A 15 30.85 17.03 -9.09
C GLU A 15 29.80 16.37 -8.22
N ASP A 16 30.23 15.38 -7.43
CA ASP A 16 29.32 14.52 -6.68
C ASP A 16 28.49 15.25 -5.61
N GLN A 17 28.99 16.38 -5.14
CA GLN A 17 28.46 17.19 -4.05
C GLN A 17 27.57 18.35 -4.51
N TRP A 18 27.41 18.56 -5.82
CA TRP A 18 26.62 19.67 -6.33
C TRP A 18 25.14 19.35 -6.36
N MET A 19 24.36 20.13 -5.62
CA MET A 19 22.89 20.06 -5.60
C MET A 19 22.26 20.73 -6.82
N HIS A 20 22.95 21.72 -7.39
CA HIS A 20 22.52 22.48 -8.55
C HIS A 20 23.67 22.59 -9.55
N CYS A 21 23.34 22.61 -10.83
CA CYS A 21 24.30 22.83 -11.89
C CYS A 21 24.77 24.29 -11.88
N PRO A 22 26.07 24.58 -11.70
CA PRO A 22 26.55 25.97 -11.66
C PRO A 22 26.46 26.69 -13.01
N TRP A 23 26.29 25.95 -14.11
CA TRP A 23 26.20 26.55 -15.45
C TRP A 23 24.78 26.93 -15.85
N CYS A 24 23.78 26.11 -15.53
CA CYS A 24 22.40 26.37 -15.94
C CYS A 24 21.41 26.55 -14.79
N GLY A 25 21.85 26.38 -13.54
CA GLY A 25 21.02 26.48 -12.34
C GLY A 25 20.05 25.30 -12.14
N ALA A 26 20.04 24.30 -13.02
CA ALA A 26 19.14 23.16 -12.90
C ALA A 26 19.48 22.29 -11.68
N ASP A 27 18.46 21.84 -10.97
CA ASP A 27 18.59 20.89 -9.87
C ASP A 27 19.18 19.56 -10.37
N VAL A 28 20.24 19.09 -9.70
CA VAL A 28 20.97 17.86 -10.02
C VAL A 28 20.31 16.62 -9.40
N HIS A 29 19.44 16.80 -8.40
CA HIS A 29 18.68 15.74 -7.74
C HIS A 29 17.50 15.27 -8.60
N ARG A 30 17.80 14.47 -9.62
CA ARG A 30 16.82 13.51 -10.18
C ARG A 30 17.45 12.15 -10.41
N GLY A 31 18.12 11.64 -9.38
CA GLY A 31 18.27 10.20 -9.18
C GLY A 31 17.17 9.78 -8.23
N HIS A 32 16.23 8.96 -8.70
CA HIS A 32 15.17 8.39 -7.90
C HIS A 32 15.73 7.80 -6.59
N GLU A 33 15.61 8.52 -5.48
CA GLU A 33 15.10 7.86 -4.29
C GLU A 33 13.70 7.43 -4.70
N ILE A 34 13.60 6.21 -5.24
CA ILE A 34 12.32 5.53 -5.31
C ILE A 34 11.80 5.66 -3.88
N LEU A 35 10.66 6.31 -3.68
CA LEU A 35 9.88 6.25 -2.46
C LEU A 35 9.44 4.78 -2.30
N TRP A 36 10.39 3.95 -1.92
CA TRP A 36 10.25 2.56 -1.53
C TRP A 36 9.16 2.43 -0.47
N GLU A 37 9.08 3.41 0.43
CA GLU A 37 7.98 3.63 1.35
C GLU A 37 6.63 3.75 0.63
N ALA A 38 6.49 4.67 -0.35
CA ALA A 38 5.21 4.89 -1.03
C ALA A 38 4.78 3.75 -1.97
N LEU A 39 5.73 3.05 -2.61
CA LEU A 39 5.41 1.94 -3.53
C LEU A 39 5.00 0.66 -2.78
N VAL A 40 5.58 0.43 -1.59
CA VAL A 40 5.24 -0.70 -0.72
C VAL A 40 3.86 -0.49 -0.09
N ASP A 41 3.51 0.75 0.27
CA ASP A 41 2.25 1.07 0.95
C ASP A 41 1.02 0.72 0.08
N GLU A 42 0.97 1.20 -1.17
CA GLU A 42 -0.20 0.97 -2.04
C GLU A 42 -0.45 -0.52 -2.34
N SER A 43 0.62 -1.31 -2.44
CA SER A 43 0.53 -2.75 -2.70
C SER A 43 0.07 -3.52 -1.46
N LEU A 44 0.54 -3.11 -0.27
CA LEU A 44 0.15 -3.72 1.00
C LEU A 44 -1.29 -3.36 1.37
N GLU A 45 -1.71 -2.11 1.19
CA GLU A 45 -3.08 -1.67 1.46
C GLU A 45 -4.12 -2.51 0.69
N LYS A 46 -3.86 -2.79 -0.60
CA LYS A 46 -4.75 -3.64 -1.41
C LYS A 46 -4.80 -5.07 -0.89
N ALA A 47 -3.67 -5.64 -0.51
CA ALA A 47 -3.61 -6.99 0.04
C ALA A 47 -4.35 -7.10 1.39
N GLU A 48 -4.20 -6.10 2.26
CA GLU A 48 -4.92 -6.01 3.53
C GLU A 48 -6.42 -5.87 3.33
N GLN A 49 -6.86 -5.01 2.40
CA GLN A 49 -8.28 -4.85 2.09
C GLN A 49 -8.93 -6.16 1.63
N GLU A 50 -8.28 -6.92 0.75
CA GLU A 50 -8.81 -8.21 0.29
C GLU A 50 -8.88 -9.26 1.41
N LEU A 51 -7.87 -9.30 2.29
CA LEU A 51 -7.90 -10.17 3.48
C LEU A 51 -9.03 -9.79 4.45
N VAL A 52 -9.22 -8.50 4.70
CA VAL A 52 -10.29 -7.99 5.59
C VAL A 52 -11.67 -8.30 5.00
N LYS A 53 -11.87 -8.12 3.69
CA LYS A 53 -13.13 -8.49 3.02
C LYS A 53 -13.46 -9.98 3.19
N GLY A 54 -12.49 -10.87 2.95
CA GLY A 54 -12.70 -12.31 3.14
C GLY A 54 -13.10 -12.67 4.57
N ARG A 55 -12.47 -12.03 5.56
CA ARG A 55 -12.83 -12.21 6.98
C ARG A 55 -14.23 -11.68 7.30
N MET A 56 -14.64 -10.55 6.72
CA MET A 56 -15.97 -9.99 6.93
C MET A 56 -17.06 -10.95 6.41
N VAL A 57 -16.88 -11.52 5.22
CA VAL A 57 -17.82 -12.50 4.64
C VAL A 57 -17.99 -13.72 5.55
N LEU A 58 -16.89 -14.22 6.13
CA LEU A 58 -16.94 -15.32 7.08
C LEU A 58 -17.70 -14.95 8.37
N LEU A 59 -17.50 -13.75 8.89
CA LEU A 59 -18.19 -13.28 10.09
C LEU A 59 -19.69 -13.14 9.85
N ASP A 60 -20.08 -12.63 8.68
CA ASP A 60 -21.50 -12.54 8.29
C ASP A 60 -22.16 -13.92 8.18
N ASP A 61 -21.47 -14.91 7.59
CA ASP A 61 -21.97 -16.30 7.53
C ASP A 61 -22.17 -16.88 8.93
N ILE A 62 -21.17 -16.73 9.80
CA ILE A 62 -21.25 -17.22 11.19
C ILE A 62 -22.40 -16.54 11.92
N SER A 63 -22.55 -15.22 11.78
CA SER A 63 -23.65 -14.47 12.39
C SER A 63 -25.01 -14.96 11.92
N GLY A 64 -25.16 -15.23 10.61
CA GLY A 64 -26.41 -15.77 10.05
C GLY A 64 -26.75 -17.14 10.62
N ARG A 65 -25.75 -18.02 10.75
CA ARG A 65 -25.92 -19.36 11.33
C ARG A 65 -26.28 -19.30 12.81
N LEU A 66 -25.66 -18.40 13.57
CA LEU A 66 -26.00 -18.19 14.98
C LEU A 66 -27.45 -17.72 15.14
N ASN A 67 -27.90 -16.77 14.32
CA ASN A 67 -29.29 -16.30 14.34
C ASN A 67 -30.28 -17.43 14.00
N SER A 68 -29.97 -18.29 13.02
CA SER A 68 -30.80 -19.45 12.70
C SER A 68 -30.93 -20.40 13.87
N LEU A 69 -29.79 -20.72 14.51
CA LEU A 69 -29.76 -21.60 15.69
C LEU A 69 -30.55 -21.01 16.86
N GLU A 70 -30.45 -19.70 17.09
CA GLU A 70 -31.22 -19.01 18.13
C GLU A 70 -32.72 -19.14 17.89
N LEU A 71 -33.19 -18.95 16.65
CA LEU A 71 -34.59 -19.12 16.28
C LEU A 71 -35.08 -20.57 16.47
N GLU A 72 -34.27 -21.56 16.10
CA GLU A 72 -34.59 -22.98 16.28
C GLU A 72 -34.70 -23.34 17.77
N LEU A 73 -33.78 -22.84 18.58
CA LEU A 73 -33.80 -23.04 20.04
C LEU A 73 -35.04 -22.38 20.66
N ASP A 74 -35.38 -21.17 20.26
CA ASP A 74 -36.58 -20.48 20.74
C ASP A 74 -37.87 -21.21 20.35
N ALA A 75 -37.95 -21.73 19.11
CA ALA A 75 -39.07 -22.55 18.67
C ALA A 75 -39.21 -23.83 19.53
N PHE A 76 -38.08 -24.49 19.80
CA PHE A 76 -38.04 -25.69 20.65
C PHE A 76 -38.45 -25.39 22.09
N LEU A 77 -37.88 -24.35 22.70
CA LEU A 77 -38.16 -23.98 24.09
C LEU A 77 -39.59 -23.44 24.28
N SER A 78 -40.15 -22.78 23.26
CA SER A 78 -41.54 -22.30 23.29
C SER A 78 -42.60 -23.38 23.02
N GLY A 79 -42.18 -24.62 22.74
CA GLY A 79 -43.09 -25.74 22.46
C GLY A 79 -43.86 -25.57 21.14
N LYS A 80 -43.35 -24.76 20.21
CA LYS A 80 -43.94 -24.50 18.88
C LYS A 80 -43.39 -25.44 17.80
N ILE A 81 -43.11 -26.69 18.18
CA ILE A 81 -42.64 -27.76 17.28
C ILE A 81 -43.64 -28.92 17.32
#